data_AF-A0A9P9ZCD1-F1
#
_entry.id   AF-A0A9P9ZCD1-F1
#
_cell.length_a   1.000
_cell.length_b   1.000
_cell.length_c   1.000
_cell.angle_alpha   90.00
_cell.angle_beta   90.00
_cell.angle_gamma   90.00
#
_symmetry.space_group_name_H-M   'P 1'
#
loop_
_entity.id
_entity.type
_entity.pdbx_description
1 polymer ?
#
loop_
_entity_poly.entity_id
_entity_poly.type
_entity_poly.pdbx_seq_one_letter_code
_entity_poly.pdbx_strand_id
1 'polypeptide(L)'
;MLLMRTLNLPSWLPPPPGTYLKLSIEQFGFCSLNKARTGIWISEHQVARCHCSNTCPELVHVLDARHLELFLEEGYKNGTWQYEEIGYDCIPVHRDIAVGAIFDLTRMWSPTSSQILKAKSWARPAPFKAKIGSHCVAVSVKLEENNGILVRYQVMKDDNGKVVSMRISNYVI
;
A
#
# COMPACT_ATOMS: atom_id res chain seq x y z
N MET A 1 9.77 -3.13 -5.72
CA MET A 1 8.34 -3.29 -5.31
C MET A 1 7.60 -2.03 -5.69
N LEU A 2 6.32 -2.12 -6.06
CA LEU A 2 5.45 -1.00 -6.41
C LEU A 2 4.28 -0.96 -5.44
N LEU A 3 4.03 0.18 -4.81
CA LEU A 3 2.87 0.44 -3.95
C LEU A 3 1.91 1.36 -4.70
N MET A 4 0.60 1.10 -4.59
CA MET A 4 -0.42 1.86 -5.30
C MET A 4 -1.71 1.99 -4.50
N ARG A 5 -2.35 3.16 -4.56
CA ARG A 5 -3.75 3.33 -4.12
C ARG A 5 -4.78 3.21 -5.24
N THR A 6 -4.31 3.03 -6.48
CA THR A 6 -5.13 2.87 -7.67
C THR A 6 -4.63 1.68 -8.46
N LEU A 7 -5.53 0.98 -9.15
CA LEU A 7 -5.19 -0.15 -10.01
C LEU A 7 -5.11 0.25 -11.50
N ASN A 8 -5.34 1.52 -11.80
CA ASN A 8 -5.15 2.08 -13.14
C ASN A 8 -3.70 2.57 -13.25
N LEU A 9 -2.84 1.76 -13.88
CA LEU A 9 -1.50 2.20 -14.24
C LEU A 9 -1.56 3.14 -15.45
N PRO A 10 -0.78 4.22 -15.48
CA PRO A 10 -0.51 4.94 -16.72
C PRO A 10 0.15 4.00 -17.73
N SER A 11 -0.03 4.28 -19.02
CA SER A 11 0.61 3.52 -20.11
C SER A 11 2.14 3.62 -20.08
N TRP A 12 2.68 4.68 -19.48
CA TRP A 12 4.09 4.84 -19.15
C TRP A 12 4.32 4.33 -17.72
N LEU A 13 5.24 3.38 -17.58
CA LEU A 13 5.63 2.83 -16.27
C LEU A 13 6.23 3.93 -15.38
N PRO A 14 6.20 3.75 -14.05
CA PRO A 14 6.84 4.68 -13.12
C PRO A 14 8.29 4.99 -13.55
N PRO A 15 8.80 6.19 -13.25
CA PRO A 15 10.24 6.46 -13.31
C PRO A 15 11.03 5.41 -12.50
N PRO A 16 12.35 5.29 -12.72
CA PRO A 16 13.16 4.28 -12.05
C PRO A 16 12.91 4.18 -10.53
N PRO A 17 12.92 2.97 -9.95
CA PRO A 17 12.62 2.78 -8.53
C PRO A 17 13.48 3.67 -7.61
N GLY A 18 12.83 4.37 -6.68
CA GLY A 18 13.47 5.30 -5.75
C GLY A 18 13.71 6.71 -6.30
N THR A 19 13.41 6.99 -7.57
CA THR A 19 13.48 8.35 -8.12
C THR A 19 12.11 9.04 -7.94
N TYR A 20 12.11 10.25 -7.37
CA TYR A 20 10.90 11.09 -7.22
C TYR A 20 9.73 10.42 -6.48
N LEU A 21 10.00 9.70 -5.38
CA LEU A 21 8.98 8.98 -4.59
C LEU A 21 7.80 9.88 -4.22
N LYS A 22 8.07 11.01 -3.56
CA LYS A 22 7.05 11.94 -3.08
C LYS A 22 6.20 12.51 -4.23
N LEU A 23 6.84 12.99 -5.30
CA LEU A 23 6.17 13.48 -6.51
C LEU A 23 5.30 12.41 -7.17
N SER A 24 5.77 11.16 -7.26
CA SER A 24 5.01 10.06 -7.88
C SER A 24 3.76 9.72 -7.05
N ILE A 25 3.88 9.76 -5.72
CA ILE A 25 2.76 9.56 -4.81
C ILE A 25 1.75 10.68 -4.99
N GLU A 26 2.18 11.93 -4.89
CA GLU A 26 1.31 13.11 -4.93
C GLU A 26 0.61 13.27 -6.29
N GLN A 27 1.28 12.95 -7.41
CA GLN A 27 0.70 13.11 -8.75
C GLN A 27 -0.12 11.91 -9.21
N PHE A 28 0.30 10.68 -8.87
CA PHE A 28 -0.27 9.48 -9.48
C PHE A 28 -0.82 8.46 -8.49
N GLY A 29 -0.58 8.64 -7.18
CA GLY A 29 -1.00 7.68 -6.17
C GLY A 29 -0.28 6.33 -6.26
N PHE A 30 0.99 6.33 -6.70
CA PHE A 30 1.84 5.14 -6.62
C PHE A 30 3.31 5.51 -6.39
N CYS A 31 4.09 4.56 -5.88
CA CYS A 31 5.54 4.69 -5.80
C CYS A 31 6.28 3.38 -6.02
N SER A 32 7.43 3.48 -6.68
CA SER A 32 8.32 2.36 -6.93
C SER A 32 9.50 2.39 -5.95
N LEU A 33 9.62 1.34 -5.15
CA LEU A 33 10.66 1.17 -4.14
C LEU A 33 11.80 0.29 -4.65
N ASN A 34 13.02 0.80 -4.46
CA ASN A 34 14.25 0.04 -4.65
C ASN A 34 14.62 -0.73 -3.36
N LYS A 35 15.61 -1.61 -3.46
CA LYS A 35 16.22 -2.33 -2.32
C LYS A 35 15.22 -3.06 -1.41
N ALA A 36 14.08 -3.50 -1.95
CA ALA A 36 13.21 -4.42 -1.23
C ALA A 36 13.94 -5.75 -1.03
N ARG A 37 13.89 -6.29 0.19
CA ARG A 37 14.54 -7.55 0.50
C ARG A 37 13.95 -8.68 -0.33
N THR A 38 14.81 -9.52 -0.89
CA THR A 38 14.42 -10.72 -1.65
C THR A 38 13.92 -11.81 -0.70
N GLY A 39 12.93 -12.60 -1.12
CA GLY A 39 12.42 -13.72 -0.34
C GLY A 39 10.90 -13.70 -0.26
N ILE A 40 10.37 -14.37 0.76
CA ILE A 40 8.93 -14.51 0.98
C ILE A 40 8.41 -13.27 1.69
N TRP A 41 7.29 -12.74 1.18
CA TRP A 41 6.57 -11.63 1.79
C TRP A 41 5.18 -12.12 2.21
N ILE A 42 4.76 -11.71 3.40
CA ILE A 42 3.39 -11.89 3.87
C ILE A 42 2.67 -10.56 3.79
N SER A 43 1.40 -10.58 3.37
CA SER A 43 0.56 -9.38 3.34
C SER A 43 -0.59 -9.50 4.32
N GLU A 44 -0.93 -8.40 4.97
CA GLU A 44 -2.03 -8.32 5.92
C GLU A 44 -2.86 -7.07 5.65
N HIS A 45 -4.18 -7.20 5.75
CA HIS A 45 -5.08 -6.06 5.76
C HIS A 45 -5.73 -5.90 7.13
N GLN A 46 -5.59 -4.72 7.71
CA GLN A 46 -6.12 -4.38 9.03
C GLN A 46 -7.09 -3.21 8.91
N VAL A 47 -8.11 -3.21 9.78
CA VAL A 47 -9.06 -2.10 9.89
C VAL A 47 -9.07 -1.62 11.34
N ALA A 48 -8.78 -0.34 11.53
CA ALA A 48 -8.81 0.29 12.84
C ALA A 48 -9.81 1.45 12.82
N ARG A 49 -10.64 1.55 13.87
CA ARG A 49 -11.61 2.63 14.06
C ARG A 49 -11.23 3.45 15.29
N CYS A 50 -11.04 4.76 15.16
CA CYS A 50 -10.89 5.63 16.34
C CYS A 50 -12.26 6.06 16.84
N HIS A 51 -12.53 5.87 18.12
CA HIS A 51 -13.77 6.35 18.78
C HIS A 51 -13.54 7.68 19.52
N CYS A 52 -12.51 8.43 19.14
CA CYS A 52 -12.10 9.66 19.77
C CYS A 52 -12.79 10.88 19.12
N SER A 53 -13.10 11.93 19.89
CA SER A 53 -13.86 13.08 19.37
C SER A 53 -13.01 13.99 18.47
N ASN A 54 -13.52 14.23 17.24
CA ASN A 54 -13.26 15.31 16.28
C ASN A 54 -11.84 15.55 15.72
N THR A 55 -10.80 14.85 16.18
CA THR A 55 -9.42 15.08 15.69
C THR A 55 -8.75 13.90 15.01
N CYS A 56 -9.33 12.70 15.04
CA CYS A 56 -8.74 11.54 14.36
C CYS A 56 -9.62 11.06 13.20
N PRO A 57 -8.98 10.42 12.20
CA PRO A 57 -9.69 9.69 11.16
C PRO A 57 -10.63 8.65 11.77
N GLU A 58 -11.86 8.61 11.26
CA GLU A 58 -12.90 7.72 11.77
C GLU A 58 -12.53 6.25 11.55
N LEU A 59 -12.00 5.95 10.35
CA LEU A 59 -11.64 4.61 9.93
C LEU A 59 -10.30 4.63 9.20
N VAL A 60 -9.44 3.66 9.52
CA VAL A 60 -8.14 3.47 8.88
C VAL A 60 -8.06 2.05 8.33
N HIS A 61 -7.87 1.95 7.02
CA HIS A 61 -7.57 0.68 6.34
C HIS A 61 -6.08 0.61 6.05
N VAL A 62 -5.42 -0.42 6.58
CA VAL A 62 -3.98 -0.61 6.44
C VAL A 62 -3.73 -1.87 5.64
N LEU A 63 -3.01 -1.74 4.52
CA LEU A 63 -2.42 -2.87 3.80
C LEU A 63 -0.93 -2.88 4.09
N ASP A 64 -0.48 -3.89 4.83
CA ASP A 64 0.92 -4.16 5.11
C ASP A 64 1.46 -5.31 4.24
N ALA A 65 2.72 -5.22 3.86
CA ALA A 65 3.52 -6.34 3.40
C ALA A 65 4.84 -6.39 4.16
N ARG A 66 5.14 -7.55 4.73
CA ARG A 66 6.28 -7.79 5.62
C ARG A 66 7.12 -8.95 5.10
N HIS A 67 8.44 -8.79 5.04
CA HIS A 67 9.35 -9.87 4.65
C HIS A 67 9.40 -10.92 5.76
N LEU A 68 9.13 -12.19 5.46
CA LEU A 68 8.90 -13.24 6.48
C LEU A 68 10.02 -13.34 7.53
N GLU A 69 11.27 -13.11 7.16
CA GLU A 69 12.41 -13.26 8.08
C GLU A 69 12.54 -12.08 9.05
N LEU A 70 11.80 -10.97 8.86
CA LEU A 70 11.88 -9.83 9.77
C LEU A 70 11.53 -10.22 11.22
N PHE A 71 10.64 -11.20 11.41
CA PHE A 71 10.22 -11.68 12.74
C PHE A 71 11.35 -12.39 13.49
N LEU A 72 12.42 -12.78 12.80
CA LEU A 72 13.60 -13.41 13.39
C LEU A 72 14.65 -12.40 13.84
N GLU A 73 14.55 -11.15 13.39
CA GLU A 73 15.58 -10.12 13.57
C GLU A 73 15.37 -9.31 14.85
N GLU A 74 16.46 -9.11 15.60
CA GLU A 74 16.41 -8.42 16.89
C GLU A 74 15.94 -6.97 16.76
N GLY A 75 16.34 -6.26 15.70
CA GLY A 75 15.91 -4.88 15.47
C GLY A 75 14.40 -4.72 15.28
N TYR A 76 13.74 -5.75 14.73
CA TYR A 76 12.27 -5.78 14.67
C TYR A 76 11.67 -6.15 16.04
N LYS A 77 12.19 -7.20 16.69
CA LYS A 77 11.66 -7.71 17.96
C LYS A 77 11.76 -6.70 19.11
N ASN A 78 12.87 -5.96 19.18
CA ASN A 78 13.12 -4.95 20.20
C ASN A 78 12.52 -3.57 19.83
N GLY A 79 11.92 -3.45 18.63
CA GLY A 79 11.28 -2.24 18.16
C GLY A 79 12.25 -1.11 17.79
N THR A 80 13.52 -1.36 17.51
CA THR A 80 14.42 -0.31 16.99
C THR A 80 14.09 0.05 15.54
N TRP A 81 13.58 -0.91 14.76
CA TRP A 81 13.13 -0.65 13.40
C TRP A 81 11.75 -0.02 13.41
N GLN A 82 11.67 1.16 12.81
CA GLN A 82 10.45 1.98 12.77
C GLN A 82 10.01 2.23 11.34
N TYR A 83 8.71 2.49 11.17
CA TYR A 83 8.19 2.94 9.89
C TYR A 83 8.56 4.41 9.64
N GLU A 84 9.11 4.68 8.48
CA GLU A 84 9.30 6.03 7.93
C GLU A 84 8.21 6.33 6.89
N GLU A 85 7.64 7.54 6.91
CA GLU A 85 6.76 8.00 5.85
C GLU A 85 7.58 8.44 4.64
N ILE A 86 7.23 7.91 3.46
CA ILE A 86 7.91 8.23 2.19
C ILE A 86 7.09 9.15 1.30
N GLY A 87 5.83 9.41 1.68
CA GLY A 87 4.93 10.34 1.02
C GLY A 87 3.47 10.05 1.36
N TYR A 88 2.62 10.98 0.97
CA TYR A 88 1.18 10.88 1.14
C TYR A 88 0.46 11.47 -0.08
N ASP A 89 -0.80 11.09 -0.23
CA ASP A 89 -1.70 11.62 -1.24
C ASP A 89 -3.04 11.96 -0.58
N CYS A 90 -3.62 13.09 -0.95
CA CYS A 90 -4.89 13.56 -0.40
C CYS A 90 -5.94 13.59 -1.51
N ILE A 91 -7.05 12.90 -1.26
CA ILE A 91 -8.20 12.84 -2.16
C ILE A 91 -9.34 13.57 -1.45
N PRO A 92 -9.49 14.90 -1.65
CA PRO A 92 -10.45 15.72 -0.90
C PRO A 92 -11.86 15.65 -1.51
N VAL A 93 -12.28 14.45 -1.93
CA VAL A 93 -13.59 14.19 -2.52
C VAL A 93 -14.07 12.83 -2.07
N HIS A 94 -15.39 12.69 -1.95
CA HIS A 94 -16.05 11.42 -1.65
C HIS A 94 -15.56 10.28 -2.55
N ARG A 95 -15.37 9.10 -1.94
CA ARG A 95 -15.04 7.85 -2.64
C ARG A 95 -15.88 6.70 -2.11
N ASP A 96 -16.42 5.91 -3.04
CA ASP A 96 -17.14 4.68 -2.71
C ASP A 96 -16.22 3.56 -2.19
N ILE A 97 -14.96 3.59 -2.62
CA ILE A 97 -13.99 2.54 -2.32
C ILE A 97 -12.60 3.12 -2.02
N ALA A 98 -11.87 2.48 -1.11
CA ALA A 98 -10.42 2.58 -1.02
C ALA A 98 -9.78 1.32 -1.61
N VAL A 99 -8.62 1.51 -2.24
CA VAL A 99 -7.83 0.44 -2.83
C VAL A 99 -6.40 0.56 -2.34
N GLY A 100 -5.78 -0.57 -2.05
CA GLY A 100 -4.34 -0.66 -1.77
C GLY A 100 -3.78 -1.85 -2.53
N ALA A 101 -2.63 -1.67 -3.18
CA ALA A 101 -1.99 -2.75 -3.91
C ALA A 101 -0.47 -2.68 -3.80
N ILE A 102 0.14 -3.86 -3.73
CA ILE A 102 1.59 -4.04 -3.65
C ILE A 102 1.98 -5.08 -4.70
N PHE A 103 2.93 -4.74 -5.56
CA PHE A 103 3.42 -5.60 -6.65
C PHE A 103 4.94 -5.73 -6.61
N ASP A 104 5.44 -6.91 -6.98
CA ASP A 104 6.78 -7.00 -7.55
C ASP A 104 6.77 -6.39 -8.96
N LEU A 105 7.47 -5.26 -9.10
CA LEU A 105 7.59 -4.52 -10.35
C LEU A 105 8.16 -5.40 -11.47
N THR A 106 9.06 -6.33 -11.16
CA THR A 106 9.69 -7.22 -12.15
C THR A 106 8.72 -8.29 -12.68
N ARG A 107 7.62 -8.54 -11.97
CA ARG A 107 6.59 -9.54 -12.30
C ARG A 107 5.22 -8.90 -12.58
N MET A 108 5.18 -7.59 -12.80
CA MET A 108 3.94 -6.84 -13.02
C MET A 108 3.16 -7.28 -14.26
N TRP A 109 3.86 -7.73 -15.29
CA TRP A 109 3.25 -8.20 -16.54
C TRP A 109 2.97 -9.71 -16.54
N SER A 110 3.12 -10.38 -15.39
CA SER A 110 2.70 -11.78 -15.27
C SER A 110 1.17 -11.92 -15.42
N PRO A 111 0.68 -13.09 -15.89
CA PRO A 111 -0.76 -13.34 -16.01
C PRO A 111 -1.52 -13.04 -14.71
N THR A 112 -0.95 -13.39 -13.56
CA THR A 112 -1.54 -13.15 -12.24
C THR A 112 -1.72 -11.66 -11.95
N SER A 113 -0.66 -10.86 -12.13
CA SER A 113 -0.71 -9.40 -11.93
C SER A 113 -1.70 -8.71 -12.87
N SER A 114 -1.83 -9.19 -14.12
CA SER A 114 -2.78 -8.64 -15.09
C SER A 114 -4.25 -8.75 -14.64
N GLN A 115 -4.60 -9.82 -13.91
CA GLN A 115 -5.96 -10.01 -13.39
C GLN A 115 -6.28 -9.09 -12.22
N ILE A 116 -5.25 -8.66 -11.48
CA ILE A 116 -5.38 -7.69 -10.40
C ILE A 116 -5.57 -6.29 -10.98
N LEU A 117 -4.75 -5.91 -11.98
CA LEU A 117 -4.81 -4.61 -12.64
C LEU A 117 -6.12 -4.35 -13.40
N LYS A 118 -6.88 -5.40 -13.77
CA LYS A 118 -8.24 -5.28 -14.32
C LYS A 118 -9.26 -4.88 -13.24
N ALA A 119 -9.05 -3.75 -12.58
CA ALA A 119 -9.81 -3.28 -11.42
C ALA A 119 -11.34 -3.34 -11.60
N LYS A 120 -11.85 -2.86 -12.74
CA LYS A 120 -13.29 -2.84 -13.08
C LYS A 120 -13.96 -4.23 -13.02
N SER A 121 -13.18 -5.30 -13.17
CA SER A 121 -13.68 -6.68 -13.10
C SER A 121 -13.96 -7.15 -11.67
N TRP A 122 -13.39 -6.52 -10.63
CA TRP A 122 -13.46 -7.05 -9.27
C TRP A 122 -13.53 -6.00 -8.15
N ALA A 123 -12.79 -4.89 -8.25
CA ALA A 123 -12.73 -3.79 -7.28
C ALA A 123 -13.99 -2.91 -7.40
N ARG A 124 -15.13 -3.49 -7.02
CA ARG A 124 -16.46 -2.85 -6.96
C ARG A 124 -16.86 -2.68 -5.50
N PRO A 125 -17.76 -1.73 -5.16
CA PRO A 125 -18.22 -1.53 -3.79
C PRO A 125 -18.75 -2.82 -3.16
N ALA A 126 -18.00 -3.36 -2.22
CA ALA A 126 -18.32 -4.53 -1.41
C ALA A 126 -17.55 -4.40 -0.08
N PRO A 127 -18.03 -5.00 1.03
CA PRO A 127 -17.42 -4.79 2.36
C PRO A 127 -15.89 -4.99 2.36
N PHE A 128 -15.42 -6.06 1.72
CA PHE A 128 -14.00 -6.32 1.51
C PHE A 128 -13.81 -7.25 0.31
N LYS A 129 -12.80 -6.98 -0.50
CA LYS A 129 -12.31 -7.87 -1.54
C LYS A 129 -10.79 -7.86 -1.56
N ALA A 130 -10.21 -9.03 -1.76
CA ALA A 130 -8.78 -9.18 -2.03
C ALA A 130 -8.57 -9.97 -3.32
N LYS A 131 -7.52 -9.62 -4.06
CA LYS A 131 -6.91 -10.49 -5.05
C LYS A 131 -5.46 -10.71 -4.68
N ILE A 132 -5.06 -11.97 -4.70
CA ILE A 132 -3.74 -12.41 -4.25
C ILE A 132 -3.11 -13.20 -5.40
N GLY A 133 -1.84 -12.91 -5.63
CA GLY A 133 -0.97 -13.62 -6.55
C GLY A 133 0.39 -13.86 -5.91
N SER A 134 1.20 -14.71 -6.53
CA SER A 134 2.54 -15.05 -6.02
C SER A 134 3.48 -13.86 -5.87
N HIS A 135 3.20 -12.75 -6.58
CA HIS A 135 4.06 -11.57 -6.64
C HIS A 135 3.29 -10.26 -6.44
N CYS A 136 2.03 -10.36 -5.99
CA CYS A 136 1.17 -9.19 -5.89
C CYS A 136 -0.01 -9.44 -4.97
N VAL A 137 -0.44 -8.39 -4.30
CA VAL A 137 -1.67 -8.35 -3.52
C VAL A 137 -2.37 -7.04 -3.80
N ALA A 138 -3.69 -7.08 -3.89
CA ALA A 138 -4.51 -5.88 -3.85
C ALA A 138 -5.76 -6.12 -3.04
N VAL A 139 -6.17 -5.09 -2.31
CA VAL A 139 -7.40 -5.05 -1.53
C VAL A 139 -8.26 -3.89 -2.01
N SER A 140 -9.57 -4.09 -1.95
CA SER A 140 -10.58 -3.08 -2.20
C SER A 140 -11.61 -3.17 -1.10
N VAL A 141 -11.91 -2.03 -0.48
CA VAL A 141 -12.87 -1.92 0.61
C VAL A 141 -13.91 -0.89 0.24
N LYS A 142 -15.18 -1.17 0.55
CA LYS A 142 -16.24 -0.18 0.48
C LYS A 142 -16.06 0.82 1.62
N LEU A 143 -16.17 2.09 1.29
CA LEU A 143 -16.19 3.16 2.27
C LEU A 143 -17.64 3.57 2.57
N GLU A 144 -17.86 4.04 3.79
CA GLU A 144 -19.08 4.73 4.17
C GLU A 144 -19.04 6.18 3.65
N GLU A 145 -20.05 6.99 3.97
CA GLU A 145 -20.04 8.41 3.60
C GLU A 145 -18.78 9.10 4.16
N ASN A 146 -18.09 9.84 3.31
CA ASN A 146 -16.79 10.45 3.62
C ASN A 146 -16.58 11.72 2.78
N ASN A 147 -15.78 12.63 3.32
CA ASN A 147 -15.33 13.86 2.68
C ASN A 147 -14.02 13.67 1.92
N GLY A 148 -13.30 12.58 2.18
CA GLY A 148 -12.12 12.23 1.42
C GLY A 148 -11.31 11.09 2.03
N ILE A 149 -10.15 10.87 1.41
CA ILE A 149 -9.18 9.88 1.89
C ILE A 149 -7.79 10.51 1.90
N LEU A 150 -7.12 10.44 3.05
CA LEU A 150 -5.67 10.64 3.13
C LEU A 150 -4.98 9.28 3.03
N VAL A 151 -4.13 9.11 2.01
CA VAL A 151 -3.35 7.89 1.82
C VAL A 151 -1.91 8.15 2.24
N ARG A 152 -1.36 7.35 3.15
CA ARG A 152 0.05 7.41 3.54
C ARG A 152 0.80 6.17 3.09
N TYR A 153 2.01 6.38 2.61
CA TYR A 153 2.94 5.33 2.20
C TYR A 153 4.09 5.31 3.18
N GLN A 154 4.35 4.16 3.77
CA GLN A 154 5.39 4.01 4.78
C GLN A 154 6.21 2.76 4.52
N VAL A 155 7.48 2.79 4.91
CA VAL A 155 8.39 1.65 4.80
C VAL A 155 9.16 1.46 6.08
N MET A 156 9.61 0.24 6.34
CA MET A 156 10.57 -0.08 7.39
C MET A 156 11.82 -0.64 6.71
N LYS A 157 12.98 -0.19 7.16
CA LYS A 157 14.27 -0.63 6.64
C LYS A 157 15.04 -1.39 7.71
N ASP A 158 15.81 -2.39 7.28
CA ASP A 158 16.81 -3.03 8.13
C ASP A 158 18.05 -2.15 8.30
N ASP A 159 18.98 -2.60 9.15
CA ASP A 159 20.24 -1.90 9.42
C ASP A 159 21.13 -1.72 8.18
N ASN A 160 20.87 -2.49 7.11
CA ASN A 160 21.56 -2.39 5.82
C ASN A 160 20.81 -1.49 4.82
N GLY A 161 19.72 -0.85 5.25
CA GLY A 161 18.88 0.03 4.43
C GLY A 161 18.03 -0.71 3.40
N LYS A 162 17.84 -2.03 3.50
CA LYS A 162 16.89 -2.77 2.67
C LYS A 162 15.49 -2.62 3.23
N VAL A 163 14.50 -2.45 2.36
CA VAL A 163 13.10 -2.40 2.78
C VAL A 163 12.65 -3.81 3.17
N VAL A 164 12.19 -3.94 4.43
CA VAL A 164 11.70 -5.19 5.05
C VAL A 164 10.22 -5.15 5.40
N SER A 165 9.62 -3.96 5.44
CA SER A 165 8.18 -3.79 5.53
C SER A 165 7.69 -2.61 4.70
N MET A 166 6.45 -2.70 4.23
CA MET A 166 5.77 -1.73 3.39
C MET A 166 4.33 -1.58 3.87
N ARG A 167 3.84 -0.34 3.91
CA ARG A 167 2.51 -0.01 4.42
C ARG A 167 1.82 1.01 3.53
N ILE A 168 0.56 0.74 3.20
CA ILE A 168 -0.38 1.72 2.62
C ILE A 168 -1.53 1.88 3.60
N SER A 169 -1.68 3.09 4.15
CA SER A 169 -2.75 3.41 5.09
C SER A 169 -3.73 4.39 4.45
N ASN A 170 -5.01 4.02 4.36
CA ASN A 170 -6.10 4.88 3.90
C ASN A 170 -6.85 5.38 5.14
N TYR A 171 -6.73 6.66 5.43
CA TYR A 171 -7.44 7.35 6.51
C TYR A 171 -8.68 8.01 5.91
N VAL A 172 -9.86 7.56 6.33
CA VAL A 172 -11.15 8.13 5.91
C VAL A 172 -11.40 9.41 6.70
N ILE A 173 -11.72 10.50 5.98
CA ILE A 173 -11.95 11.87 6.49
C ILE A 173 -13.37 12.30 6.13
#